data_AF-A0A1G1W2K2-F1
#
_entry.id   AF-A0A1G1W2K2-F1
#
_cell.length_a   1.000
_cell.length_b   1.000
_cell.length_c   1.000
_cell.angle_alpha   90.00
_cell.angle_beta   90.00
_cell.angle_gamma   90.00
#
_symmetry.space_group_name_H-M   'P 1'
#
loop_
_entity.id
_entity.type
_entity.pdbx_description
1 polymer ?
#
loop_
_entity_poly.entity_id
_entity_poly.type
_entity_poly.pdbx_seq_one_letter_code
_entity_poly.pdbx_strand_id
1 'polypeptide(L)'
;MNIQKIIVGAAVSAVMLNVMIVPAFAAGKAAPKTTGGVGYTAGGLQRYAEFNAIETSNTCSYADVTGTYVIAFKLDPDTVTTFPHDAFLTQTGSSVGGNGGYLAGALTYSFEWLIDTGTVTGNTINLSMHYTVGAVGTTMTMVGTIAPDGSLSGTWTDNFGGTRTGTWASTSGNATVLAGCTGKGTFHYSDINGDWYYANVQYVNVDGTDAYFAGLVTSASQPSWIGNWVQVAVYDGGEPAYLVDSIWGIFTDSNTAKYNVANKVQPNGEFVITSGNLQVH
;
A
#
# COMPACT_ATOMS: atom_id res chain seq x y z
N MET A 1 74.62 -27.88 -50.13
CA MET A 1 74.33 -26.50 -50.55
C MET A 1 73.80 -25.78 -49.32
N ASN A 2 74.70 -25.07 -48.63
CA ASN A 2 74.46 -24.44 -47.32
C ASN A 2 73.88 -23.05 -47.53
N ILE A 3 72.76 -22.75 -46.87
CA ILE A 3 72.26 -21.38 -46.70
C ILE A 3 72.82 -20.86 -45.38
N GLN A 4 73.65 -19.82 -45.45
CA GLN A 4 74.05 -19.00 -44.32
C GLN A 4 73.72 -17.53 -44.63
N LYS A 5 73.05 -16.88 -43.66
CA LYS A 5 73.11 -15.45 -43.29
C LYS A 5 72.44 -14.44 -44.25
N ILE A 6 71.87 -13.30 -43.84
CA ILE A 6 71.63 -12.60 -42.57
C ILE A 6 70.65 -11.45 -42.91
N ILE A 7 69.65 -11.27 -42.03
CA ILE A 7 69.01 -10.04 -41.51
C ILE A 7 68.78 -8.83 -42.44
N VAL A 8 67.51 -8.44 -42.60
CA VAL A 8 67.07 -7.03 -42.59
C VAL A 8 65.85 -6.93 -41.67
N GLY A 9 65.96 -6.09 -40.62
CA GLY A 9 64.96 -5.94 -39.58
C GLY A 9 63.69 -5.25 -40.06
N ALA A 10 62.54 -5.76 -39.60
CA ALA A 10 61.26 -5.08 -39.67
C ALA A 10 60.76 -4.84 -38.24
N ALA A 11 60.61 -3.57 -37.89
CA ALA A 11 60.04 -3.13 -36.63
C ALA A 11 58.57 -3.62 -36.55
N VAL A 12 58.27 -4.49 -35.58
CA VAL A 12 56.91 -4.89 -35.28
C VAL A 12 56.34 -3.87 -34.30
N SER A 13 55.47 -3.00 -34.80
CA SER A 13 54.68 -2.08 -34.01
C SER A 13 53.63 -2.89 -33.22
N ALA A 14 53.77 -2.93 -31.90
CA ALA A 14 52.79 -3.56 -31.02
C ALA A 14 51.55 -2.67 -30.92
N VAL A 15 50.50 -3.02 -31.66
CA VAL A 15 49.16 -2.46 -31.44
C VAL A 15 48.60 -3.15 -30.20
N MET A 16 48.69 -2.48 -29.04
CA MET A 16 47.94 -2.90 -27.86
C MET A 16 46.44 -2.77 -28.15
N LEU A 17 45.77 -3.90 -28.35
CA LEU A 17 44.33 -3.98 -28.41
C LEU A 17 43.80 -3.86 -26.97
N ASN A 18 43.42 -2.64 -26.56
CA ASN A 18 42.67 -2.42 -25.33
C ASN A 18 41.27 -3.04 -25.50
N VAL A 19 41.10 -4.27 -25.01
CA VAL A 19 39.78 -4.85 -24.79
C VAL A 19 39.14 -4.07 -23.63
N MET A 20 38.31 -3.08 -23.96
CA MET A 20 37.39 -2.51 -22.99
C MET A 20 36.41 -3.63 -22.60
N ILE A 21 36.60 -4.19 -21.42
CA ILE A 21 35.57 -4.98 -20.74
C ILE A 21 34.47 -3.98 -20.41
N VAL A 22 33.45 -3.90 -21.27
CA VAL A 22 32.22 -3.21 -20.93
C VAL A 22 31.59 -4.04 -19.82
N PRO A 23 31.35 -3.49 -18.61
CA PRO A 23 30.61 -4.23 -17.60
C PRO A 23 29.26 -4.60 -18.20
N ALA A 24 28.94 -5.89 -18.21
CA ALA A 24 27.60 -6.35 -18.49
C ALA A 24 26.69 -5.68 -17.46
N PHE A 25 25.90 -4.70 -17.90
CA PHE A 25 24.80 -4.20 -17.09
C PHE A 25 23.92 -5.40 -16.79
N ALA A 26 23.89 -5.82 -15.52
CA ALA A 26 22.91 -6.78 -15.06
C ALA A 26 21.55 -6.21 -15.45
N ALA A 27 20.87 -6.84 -16.41
CA ALA A 27 19.49 -6.54 -16.69
C ALA A 27 18.74 -6.74 -15.37
N GLY A 28 18.24 -5.65 -14.77
CA GLY A 28 17.47 -5.74 -13.55
C GLY A 28 16.34 -6.76 -13.75
N LYS A 29 16.10 -7.60 -12.74
CA LYS A 29 14.95 -8.52 -12.75
C LYS A 29 13.72 -7.73 -13.17
N ALA A 30 12.99 -8.23 -14.17
CA ALA A 30 11.78 -7.55 -14.65
C ALA A 30 10.83 -7.33 -13.46
N ALA A 31 10.19 -6.15 -13.42
CA ALA A 31 9.22 -5.86 -12.37
C ALA A 31 8.07 -6.87 -12.44
N PRO A 32 7.62 -7.41 -11.29
CA PRO A 32 6.49 -8.32 -11.26
C PRO A 32 5.26 -7.68 -11.90
N LYS A 33 4.49 -8.47 -12.64
CA LYS A 33 3.37 -7.97 -13.42
C LYS A 33 2.35 -9.07 -13.72
N THR A 34 1.14 -8.65 -14.02
CA THR A 34 0.13 -9.50 -14.64
C THR A 34 -0.43 -8.87 -15.89
N THR A 35 -0.70 -9.69 -16.90
CA THR A 35 -1.28 -9.28 -18.17
C THR A 35 -2.26 -10.34 -18.63
N GLY A 36 -3.38 -9.94 -19.23
CA GLY A 36 -4.34 -10.92 -19.72
C GLY A 36 -5.42 -10.30 -20.59
N GLY A 37 -6.04 -11.17 -21.39
CA GLY A 37 -7.21 -10.87 -22.18
C GLY A 37 -8.11 -12.11 -22.15
N VAL A 38 -9.18 -12.04 -21.36
CA VAL A 38 -10.02 -13.20 -21.02
C VAL A 38 -11.49 -12.90 -21.26
N GLY A 39 -12.18 -13.85 -21.89
CA GLY A 39 -13.63 -13.88 -21.93
C GLY A 39 -14.16 -14.72 -20.78
N TYR A 40 -15.25 -14.29 -20.15
CA TYR A 40 -15.86 -15.02 -19.03
C TYR A 40 -17.39 -14.85 -19.01
N THR A 41 -18.08 -15.73 -18.29
CA THR A 41 -19.53 -15.61 -18.07
C THR A 41 -19.83 -15.20 -16.64
N ALA A 42 -20.62 -14.14 -16.45
CA ALA A 42 -21.13 -13.76 -15.13
C ALA A 42 -22.55 -13.18 -15.22
N GLY A 43 -23.44 -13.62 -14.33
CA GLY A 43 -24.85 -13.22 -14.35
C GLY A 43 -25.58 -13.61 -15.65
N GLY A 44 -25.15 -14.68 -16.32
CA GLY A 44 -25.70 -15.13 -17.60
C GLY A 44 -25.25 -14.32 -18.83
N LEU A 45 -24.31 -13.38 -18.67
CA LEU A 45 -23.79 -12.54 -19.75
C LEU A 45 -22.35 -12.94 -20.10
N GLN A 46 -22.05 -12.97 -21.41
CA GLN A 46 -20.68 -13.05 -21.90
C GLN A 46 -20.01 -11.69 -21.72
N ARG A 47 -18.85 -11.70 -21.09
CA ARG A 47 -18.05 -10.53 -20.71
C ARG A 47 -16.60 -10.73 -21.15
N TYR A 48 -15.85 -9.64 -21.18
CA TYR A 48 -14.44 -9.62 -21.53
C TYR A 48 -13.69 -8.69 -20.58
N ALA A 49 -12.51 -9.12 -20.16
CA ALA A 49 -11.57 -8.32 -19.39
C ALA A 49 -10.20 -8.34 -20.05
N GLU A 50 -9.61 -7.16 -20.22
CA GLU A 50 -8.24 -6.97 -20.71
C GLU A 50 -7.47 -6.13 -19.71
N PHE A 51 -6.28 -6.57 -19.33
CA PHE A 51 -5.51 -5.90 -18.29
C PHE A 51 -4.01 -6.04 -18.47
N ASN A 52 -3.33 -5.05 -17.91
CA ASN A 52 -1.90 -5.01 -17.70
C ASN A 52 -1.69 -4.27 -16.38
N ALA A 53 -1.07 -4.91 -15.41
CA ALA A 53 -0.80 -4.36 -14.09
C ALA A 53 0.64 -4.70 -13.69
N ILE A 54 1.44 -3.69 -13.38
CA ILE A 54 2.87 -3.82 -13.11
C ILE A 54 3.15 -3.26 -11.73
N GLU A 55 3.79 -4.04 -10.87
CA GLU A 55 4.31 -3.55 -9.59
C GLU A 55 5.40 -2.51 -9.82
N THR A 56 5.31 -1.40 -9.11
CA THR A 56 6.32 -0.33 -9.14
C THR A 56 7.08 -0.21 -7.82
N SER A 57 6.57 -0.85 -6.76
CA SER A 57 7.23 -0.98 -5.45
C SER A 57 7.07 -2.41 -4.95
N ASN A 58 8.17 -3.00 -4.49
CA ASN A 58 8.19 -4.30 -3.83
C ASN A 58 7.84 -4.21 -2.33
N THR A 59 7.73 -3.01 -1.79
CA THR A 59 7.25 -2.75 -0.44
C THR A 59 5.85 -2.22 -0.49
N CYS A 60 5.02 -2.79 0.37
CA CYS A 60 3.66 -2.35 0.52
C CYS A 60 3.55 -1.69 1.93
N SER A 61 2.85 -0.55 2.16
CA SER A 61 2.39 -0.11 3.52
C SER A 61 1.04 0.67 3.60
N TYR A 62 0.20 0.34 4.59
CA TYR A 62 -1.12 0.87 5.02
C TYR A 62 -1.19 0.68 6.54
N ALA A 63 -1.84 1.57 7.29
CA ALA A 63 -2.03 1.36 8.73
C ALA A 63 -3.49 1.62 9.12
N ASP A 64 -4.02 0.74 9.96
CA ASP A 64 -5.29 0.90 10.66
C ASP A 64 -5.02 1.02 12.16
N VAL A 65 -5.31 2.19 12.73
CA VAL A 65 -5.08 2.50 14.14
C VAL A 65 -6.30 2.21 15.02
N THR A 66 -7.38 1.62 14.49
CA THR A 66 -8.55 1.24 15.28
C THR A 66 -8.16 0.32 16.42
N GLY A 67 -8.49 0.68 17.65
CA GLY A 67 -8.15 -0.14 18.81
C GLY A 67 -8.09 0.62 20.13
N THR A 68 -7.68 -0.10 21.17
CA THR A 68 -7.44 0.44 22.50
C THR A 68 -5.95 0.43 22.79
N TYR A 69 -5.45 1.54 23.33
CA TYR A 69 -4.05 1.77 23.61
C TYR A 69 -3.88 2.34 25.01
N VAL A 70 -2.71 2.14 25.59
CA VAL A 70 -2.18 3.01 26.63
C VAL A 70 -1.12 3.89 26.00
N ILE A 71 -1.31 5.21 26.05
CA ILE A 71 -0.36 6.21 25.54
C ILE A 71 0.31 6.88 26.72
N ALA A 72 1.63 6.77 26.81
CA ALA A 72 2.44 7.46 27.80
C ALA A 72 2.93 8.80 27.25
N PHE A 73 2.47 9.90 27.84
CA PHE A 73 2.97 11.24 27.55
C PHE A 73 4.15 11.60 28.46
N LYS A 74 5.11 12.32 27.92
CA LYS A 74 6.20 12.98 28.65
C LYS A 74 6.19 14.47 28.31
N LEU A 75 6.47 15.33 29.29
CA LEU A 75 6.48 16.79 29.15
C LEU A 75 7.93 17.26 29.05
N ASP A 76 8.28 18.10 28.07
CA ASP A 76 9.63 18.67 28.00
C ASP A 76 9.86 19.69 29.13
N PRO A 77 11.08 19.74 29.73
CA PRO A 77 12.25 18.90 29.45
C PRO A 77 12.33 17.61 30.31
N ASP A 78 11.24 17.24 31.01
CA ASP A 78 11.18 16.03 31.82
C ASP A 78 11.13 14.76 30.96
N THR A 79 12.23 14.02 30.98
CA THR A 79 12.37 12.77 30.23
C THR A 79 12.03 11.52 31.03
N VAL A 80 11.76 11.67 32.33
CA VAL A 80 11.58 10.57 33.29
C VAL A 80 10.10 10.34 33.57
N THR A 81 9.34 11.38 33.88
CA THR A 81 7.94 11.23 34.28
C THR A 81 7.07 10.89 33.08
N THR A 82 6.25 9.85 33.22
CA THR A 82 5.26 9.44 32.22
C THR A 82 3.84 9.60 32.75
N PHE A 83 2.94 10.12 31.92
CA PHE A 83 1.53 10.29 32.22
C PHE A 83 0.72 9.33 31.33
N PRO A 84 0.43 8.09 31.77
CA PRO A 84 -0.26 7.12 30.95
C PRO A 84 -1.75 7.45 30.85
N HIS A 85 -2.25 7.50 29.63
CA HIS A 85 -3.66 7.67 29.31
C HIS A 85 -4.17 6.45 28.56
N ASP A 86 -5.40 6.05 28.80
CA ASP A 86 -6.10 5.15 27.87
C ASP A 86 -6.51 5.96 26.63
N ALA A 87 -6.46 5.32 25.47
CA ALA A 87 -6.91 5.88 24.20
C ALA A 87 -7.72 4.84 23.41
N PHE A 88 -8.90 5.24 22.96
CA PHE A 88 -9.82 4.43 22.19
C PHE A 88 -9.96 5.06 20.81
N LEU A 89 -9.25 4.51 19.83
CA LEU A 89 -9.19 5.04 18.48
C LEU A 89 -10.14 4.28 17.55
N THR A 90 -10.79 5.00 16.66
CA THR A 90 -11.55 4.44 15.54
C THR A 90 -11.04 5.04 14.24
N GLN A 91 -10.88 4.22 13.21
CA GLN A 91 -10.46 4.67 11.89
C GLN A 91 -11.50 4.29 10.82
N THR A 92 -11.81 5.26 9.97
CA THR A 92 -12.61 5.05 8.75
C THR A 92 -11.87 5.66 7.57
N GLY A 93 -11.35 4.80 6.68
CA GLY A 93 -10.45 5.25 5.63
C GLY A 93 -9.15 5.82 6.20
N SER A 94 -8.87 7.10 5.93
CA SER A 94 -7.74 7.82 6.53
C SER A 94 -8.12 8.67 7.75
N SER A 95 -9.42 8.80 8.08
CA SER A 95 -9.90 9.62 9.19
C SER A 95 -9.83 8.85 10.50
N VAL A 96 -9.35 9.49 11.56
CA VAL A 96 -9.28 8.92 12.91
C VAL A 96 -10.13 9.74 13.86
N GLY A 97 -11.00 9.05 14.59
CA GLY A 97 -11.72 9.57 15.74
C GLY A 97 -11.33 8.82 17.01
N GLY A 98 -11.92 9.21 18.13
CA GLY A 98 -11.69 8.53 19.39
C GLY A 98 -11.71 9.45 20.60
N ASN A 99 -11.48 8.85 21.77
CA ASN A 99 -11.41 9.54 23.05
C ASN A 99 -10.39 8.84 23.96
N GLY A 100 -10.16 9.41 25.13
CA GLY A 100 -9.32 8.79 26.13
C GLY A 100 -9.24 9.61 27.41
N GLY A 101 -8.36 9.18 28.32
CA GLY A 101 -8.21 9.87 29.59
C GLY A 101 -7.11 9.33 30.50
N TYR A 102 -6.75 10.16 31.47
CA TYR A 102 -5.80 9.88 32.55
C TYR A 102 -6.54 9.68 33.87
N LEU A 103 -6.15 8.75 34.74
CA LEU A 103 -5.03 7.82 34.65
C LEU A 103 -5.47 6.54 33.91
N ALA A 104 -4.60 5.97 33.05
CA ALA A 104 -4.89 4.69 32.39
C ALA A 104 -5.32 3.60 33.39
N GLY A 105 -6.36 2.84 33.04
CA GLY A 105 -6.98 1.80 33.87
C GLY A 105 -7.89 2.31 34.99
N ALA A 106 -8.10 3.63 35.12
CA ALA A 106 -8.98 4.17 36.15
C ALA A 106 -10.47 3.97 35.81
N LEU A 107 -11.29 3.77 36.85
CA LEU A 107 -12.75 3.73 36.69
C LEU A 107 -13.36 5.09 36.32
N THR A 108 -12.66 6.18 36.65
CA THR A 108 -13.03 7.55 36.29
C THR A 108 -11.77 8.34 36.04
N TYR A 109 -11.71 9.02 34.90
CA TYR A 109 -10.54 9.79 34.52
C TYR A 109 -10.55 11.17 35.19
N SER A 110 -9.37 11.59 35.67
CA SER A 110 -9.11 12.95 36.17
C SER A 110 -8.96 13.95 35.02
N PHE A 111 -8.53 13.48 33.86
CA PHE A 111 -8.50 14.26 32.62
C PHE A 111 -9.07 13.41 31.50
N GLU A 112 -10.10 13.91 30.82
CA GLU A 112 -10.72 13.26 29.67
C GLU A 112 -10.53 14.14 28.45
N TRP A 113 -10.40 13.52 27.27
CA TRP A 113 -10.26 14.22 26.01
C TRP A 113 -11.01 13.53 24.88
N LEU A 114 -11.37 14.32 23.87
CA LEU A 114 -12.05 13.88 22.66
C LEU A 114 -11.27 14.36 21.43
N ILE A 115 -11.07 13.47 20.45
CA ILE A 115 -10.43 13.82 19.18
C ILE A 115 -11.41 14.66 18.36
N ASP A 116 -11.01 15.89 18.02
CA ASP A 116 -11.73 16.78 17.11
C ASP A 116 -11.49 16.40 15.66
N THR A 117 -10.22 16.13 15.32
CA THR A 117 -9.79 15.71 13.98
C THR A 117 -8.59 14.78 14.08
N GLY A 118 -8.55 13.74 13.23
CA GLY A 118 -7.43 12.81 13.19
C GLY A 118 -7.21 12.23 11.79
N THR A 119 -5.96 11.92 11.45
CA THR A 119 -5.60 11.35 10.13
C THR A 119 -4.51 10.29 10.23
N VAL A 120 -4.59 9.28 9.37
CA VAL A 120 -3.51 8.32 9.06
C VAL A 120 -3.18 8.37 7.58
N THR A 121 -1.92 8.71 7.27
CA THR A 121 -1.39 8.71 5.90
C THR A 121 -0.11 7.91 5.86
N GLY A 122 -0.11 6.76 5.18
CA GLY A 122 1.04 5.85 5.16
C GLY A 122 1.32 5.31 6.56
N ASN A 123 2.44 5.74 7.15
CA ASN A 123 2.85 5.42 8.52
C ASN A 123 2.85 6.65 9.44
N THR A 124 2.18 7.75 9.08
CA THR A 124 2.09 8.96 9.90
C THR A 124 0.68 9.09 10.47
N ILE A 125 0.58 9.39 11.76
CA ILE A 125 -0.66 9.70 12.47
C ILE A 125 -0.63 11.16 12.98
N ASN A 126 -1.71 11.91 12.76
CA ASN A 126 -1.88 13.25 13.32
C ASN A 126 -3.24 13.35 14.01
N LEU A 127 -3.27 13.87 15.24
CA LEU A 127 -4.49 14.04 16.04
C LEU A 127 -4.56 15.46 16.59
N SER A 128 -5.75 16.05 16.59
CA SER A 128 -6.10 17.26 17.35
C SER A 128 -7.26 16.90 18.27
N MET A 129 -7.15 17.27 19.54
CA MET A 129 -8.13 16.95 20.57
C MET A 129 -8.30 18.11 21.54
N HIS A 130 -9.39 18.07 22.31
CA HIS A 130 -9.59 18.95 23.45
C HIS A 130 -9.93 18.16 24.70
N TYR A 131 -9.55 18.72 25.85
CA TYR A 131 -9.91 18.17 27.15
C TYR A 131 -11.34 18.56 27.53
N THR A 132 -12.11 17.57 27.99
CA THR A 132 -13.52 17.69 28.41
C THR A 132 -13.67 17.61 29.94
N VAL A 133 -12.68 17.05 30.64
CA VAL A 133 -12.61 16.97 32.12
C VAL A 133 -11.21 17.35 32.59
N GLY A 134 -11.11 17.99 33.77
CA GLY A 134 -9.86 18.32 34.46
C GLY A 134 -9.10 19.53 33.90
N ALA A 135 -9.01 19.65 32.57
CA ALA A 135 -8.31 20.71 31.86
C ALA A 135 -9.17 21.35 30.76
N VAL A 136 -10.47 21.52 31.02
CA VAL A 136 -11.48 21.95 30.04
C VAL A 136 -11.04 23.20 29.25
N GLY A 137 -11.16 23.14 27.93
CA GLY A 137 -10.76 24.21 27.02
C GLY A 137 -9.30 24.15 26.59
N THR A 138 -8.52 23.20 27.13
CA THR A 138 -7.18 22.90 26.62
C THR A 138 -7.29 22.11 25.33
N THR A 139 -6.54 22.51 24.31
CA THR A 139 -6.37 21.78 23.06
C THR A 139 -4.98 21.18 22.98
N MET A 140 -4.89 19.97 22.43
CA MET A 140 -3.64 19.25 22.22
C MET A 140 -3.56 18.78 20.78
N THR A 141 -2.38 18.94 20.18
CA THR A 141 -2.03 18.36 18.89
C THR A 141 -0.97 17.30 19.09
N MET A 142 -1.16 16.13 18.50
CA MET A 142 -0.21 15.03 18.45
C MET A 142 0.19 14.75 17.01
N VAL A 143 1.49 14.62 16.79
CA VAL A 143 2.07 14.16 15.52
C VAL A 143 2.92 12.95 15.83
N GLY A 144 2.75 11.86 15.09
CA GLY A 144 3.52 10.66 15.31
C GLY A 144 3.66 9.76 14.10
N THR A 145 4.41 8.69 14.32
CA THR A 145 4.70 7.63 13.36
C THR A 145 4.16 6.30 13.88
N ILE A 146 3.83 5.44 12.92
CA ILE A 146 3.36 4.08 13.10
C ILE A 146 4.51 3.18 12.68
N ALA A 147 5.15 2.53 13.64
CA ALA A 147 6.25 1.62 13.37
C ALA A 147 5.74 0.32 12.72
N PRO A 148 6.60 -0.48 12.05
CA PRO A 148 6.19 -1.73 11.43
C PRO A 148 5.58 -2.76 12.38
N ASP A 149 5.89 -2.68 13.68
CA ASP A 149 5.28 -3.51 14.72
C ASP A 149 3.93 -2.96 15.22
N GLY A 150 3.43 -1.89 14.60
CA GLY A 150 2.19 -1.21 15.00
C GLY A 150 2.33 -0.27 16.17
N SER A 151 3.50 -0.15 16.79
CA SER A 151 3.69 0.82 17.88
C SER A 151 3.58 2.26 17.37
N LEU A 152 2.99 3.12 18.19
CA LEU A 152 2.75 4.52 17.88
C LEU A 152 3.68 5.38 18.73
N SER A 153 4.33 6.37 18.13
CA SER A 153 5.16 7.32 18.90
C SER A 153 5.29 8.67 18.21
N GLY A 154 5.61 9.71 18.97
CA GLY A 154 5.81 11.03 18.38
C GLY A 154 5.94 12.16 19.38
N THR A 155 5.53 13.35 18.94
CA THR A 155 5.55 14.59 19.72
C THR A 155 4.16 15.15 19.90
N TRP A 156 3.98 15.96 20.93
CA TRP A 156 2.73 16.68 21.18
C TRP A 156 2.98 18.13 21.60
N THR A 157 1.95 18.97 21.43
CA THR A 157 1.87 20.34 21.93
C THR A 157 0.49 20.60 22.51
N ASP A 158 0.41 21.33 23.63
CA ASP A 158 -0.87 21.84 24.16
C ASP A 158 -0.74 23.27 24.69
N ASN A 159 -1.87 23.83 25.12
CA ASN A 159 -1.97 25.20 25.65
C ASN A 159 -2.30 25.28 27.16
N PHE A 160 -2.15 24.19 27.93
CA PHE A 160 -2.53 24.19 29.34
C PHE A 160 -1.54 25.01 30.17
N GLY A 161 -1.99 26.20 30.61
CA GLY A 161 -1.14 27.14 31.34
C GLY A 161 -0.07 27.81 30.46
N GLY A 162 -0.23 27.77 29.13
CA GLY A 162 0.75 28.24 28.15
C GLY A 162 1.13 27.11 27.17
N THR A 163 1.99 27.43 26.19
CA THR A 163 2.45 26.41 25.23
C THR A 163 3.37 25.41 25.93
N ARG A 164 3.00 24.14 25.89
CA ARG A 164 3.81 23.01 26.37
C ARG A 164 4.10 22.06 25.22
N THR A 165 5.23 21.37 25.29
CA THR A 165 5.65 20.35 24.31
C THR A 165 6.03 19.08 25.02
N GLY A 166 6.08 17.98 24.27
CA GLY A 166 6.70 16.77 24.75
C GLY A 166 6.64 15.63 23.75
N THR A 167 6.92 14.44 24.25
CA THR A 167 6.87 13.19 23.47
C THR A 167 5.75 12.28 23.97
N TRP A 168 5.31 11.37 23.12
CA TRP A 168 4.37 10.32 23.47
C TRP A 168 4.76 9.00 22.81
N ALA A 169 4.37 7.89 23.43
CA ALA A 169 4.47 6.56 22.83
C ALA A 169 3.37 5.65 23.37
N SER A 170 2.85 4.76 22.53
CA SER A 170 2.01 3.65 22.98
C SER A 170 2.86 2.68 23.80
N THR A 171 2.45 2.43 25.04
CA THR A 171 3.04 1.39 25.90
C THR A 171 2.24 0.10 25.87
N SER A 172 1.03 0.14 25.32
CA SER A 172 0.23 -1.02 24.94
C SER A 172 -0.69 -0.67 23.76
N GLY A 173 -1.22 -1.71 23.10
CA GLY A 173 -1.96 -1.58 21.85
C GLY A 173 -1.02 -1.41 20.65
N ASN A 174 -1.43 -1.94 19.51
CA ASN A 174 -0.67 -1.88 18.26
C ASN A 174 -1.65 -1.56 17.13
N ALA A 175 -1.29 -0.59 16.30
CA ALA A 175 -1.96 -0.37 15.03
C ALA A 175 -1.70 -1.55 14.11
N THR A 176 -2.68 -1.88 13.29
CA THR A 176 -2.54 -2.88 12.24
C THR A 176 -1.82 -2.24 11.06
N VAL A 177 -0.50 -2.45 10.96
CA VAL A 177 0.27 -2.03 9.79
C VAL A 177 0.24 -3.13 8.74
N LEU A 178 -0.48 -2.87 7.66
CA LEU A 178 -0.56 -3.72 6.49
C LEU A 178 0.39 -3.22 5.45
N ALA A 179 0.78 -4.06 4.51
CA ALA A 179 1.66 -3.67 3.45
C ALA A 179 0.80 -3.28 2.22
N GLY A 180 0.55 -2.00 1.83
CA GLY A 180 -0.13 -1.57 0.56
C GLY A 180 0.74 -1.24 -0.66
N CYS A 181 0.51 -1.95 -1.78
CA CYS A 181 1.45 -2.14 -2.89
C CYS A 181 1.22 -1.18 -4.07
N THR A 182 2.24 -0.45 -4.51
CA THR A 182 2.09 0.47 -5.65
C THR A 182 2.32 -0.24 -6.97
N GLY A 183 1.52 0.12 -7.97
CA GLY A 183 1.74 -0.32 -9.33
C GLY A 183 1.20 0.67 -10.36
N LYS A 184 1.15 0.22 -11.61
CA LYS A 184 0.64 0.98 -12.75
C LYS A 184 -0.01 0.05 -13.77
N GLY A 185 -0.90 0.59 -14.59
CA GLY A 185 -1.39 -0.11 -15.76
C GLY A 185 -2.85 0.19 -16.08
N THR A 186 -3.50 -0.71 -16.77
CA THR A 186 -4.86 -0.53 -17.29
C THR A 186 -5.69 -1.78 -17.07
N PHE A 187 -6.96 -1.59 -16.80
CA PHE A 187 -7.97 -2.64 -16.84
C PHE A 187 -9.13 -2.17 -17.71
N HIS A 188 -9.60 -3.02 -18.61
CA HIS A 188 -10.70 -2.75 -19.52
C HIS A 188 -11.71 -3.88 -19.40
N TYR A 189 -12.96 -3.50 -19.17
CA TYR A 189 -14.12 -4.38 -19.17
C TYR A 189 -15.00 -4.09 -20.37
N SER A 190 -15.57 -5.13 -20.96
CA SER A 190 -16.72 -5.01 -21.86
C SER A 190 -17.66 -6.21 -21.78
N ASP A 191 -18.90 -6.06 -22.23
CA ASP A 191 -19.86 -7.17 -22.34
C ASP A 191 -20.70 -7.17 -23.61
N ILE A 192 -21.46 -8.24 -23.79
CA ILE A 192 -22.31 -8.47 -24.97
C ILE A 192 -23.43 -7.44 -25.15
N ASN A 193 -23.82 -6.72 -24.09
CA ASN A 193 -24.81 -5.65 -24.19
C ASN A 193 -24.20 -4.33 -24.68
N GLY A 194 -22.87 -4.30 -24.89
CA GLY A 194 -22.14 -3.12 -25.29
C GLY A 194 -21.74 -2.22 -24.12
N ASP A 195 -21.91 -2.69 -22.88
CA ASP A 195 -21.41 -1.99 -21.71
C ASP A 195 -19.90 -2.15 -21.58
N TRP A 196 -19.20 -1.11 -21.13
CA TRP A 196 -17.74 -1.11 -21.01
C TRP A 196 -17.24 -0.11 -19.96
N TYR A 197 -16.02 -0.34 -19.46
CA TYR A 197 -15.27 0.66 -18.71
C TYR A 197 -13.75 0.45 -18.79
N TYR A 198 -13.00 1.55 -18.66
CA TYR A 198 -11.55 1.53 -18.42
C TYR A 198 -11.24 2.01 -17.02
N ALA A 199 -10.34 1.31 -16.35
CA ALA A 199 -9.76 1.70 -15.09
C ALA A 199 -8.24 1.87 -15.20
N ASN A 200 -7.73 2.92 -14.57
CA ASN A 200 -6.31 3.17 -14.41
C ASN A 200 -5.82 2.45 -13.14
N VAL A 201 -4.99 1.42 -13.31
CA VAL A 201 -4.47 0.60 -12.20
C VAL A 201 -3.41 1.38 -11.43
N GLN A 202 -3.52 1.38 -10.10
CA GLN A 202 -2.66 2.14 -9.20
C GLN A 202 -2.07 1.30 -8.06
N TYR A 203 -2.77 0.25 -7.63
CA TYR A 203 -2.27 -0.70 -6.64
C TYR A 203 -2.09 -2.05 -7.30
N VAL A 204 -0.94 -2.69 -7.09
CA VAL A 204 -0.62 -4.00 -7.66
C VAL A 204 0.23 -4.78 -6.67
N ASN A 205 -0.18 -6.01 -6.37
CA ASN A 205 0.51 -6.98 -5.53
C ASN A 205 0.54 -8.32 -6.28
N VAL A 206 1.71 -8.77 -6.72
CA VAL A 206 1.97 -9.98 -7.47
C VAL A 206 2.71 -10.95 -6.56
N ASP A 207 2.15 -12.16 -6.43
CA ASP A 207 2.69 -13.20 -5.57
C ASP A 207 2.64 -14.56 -6.27
N GLY A 208 3.77 -14.98 -6.82
CA GLY A 208 3.87 -16.25 -7.53
C GLY A 208 2.96 -16.28 -8.76
N THR A 209 1.91 -17.10 -8.70
CA THR A 209 0.89 -17.27 -9.75
C THR A 209 -0.32 -16.37 -9.56
N ASP A 210 -0.40 -15.63 -8.45
CA ASP A 210 -1.52 -14.75 -8.12
C ASP A 210 -1.14 -13.29 -8.34
N ALA A 211 -2.12 -12.48 -8.74
CA ALA A 211 -1.97 -11.03 -8.75
C ALA A 211 -3.26 -10.33 -8.32
N TYR A 212 -3.10 -9.29 -7.50
CA TYR A 212 -4.14 -8.43 -6.97
C TYR A 212 -3.87 -7.02 -7.43
N PHE A 213 -4.86 -6.38 -8.03
CA PHE A 213 -4.69 -5.01 -8.45
C PHE A 213 -5.98 -4.23 -8.37
N ALA A 214 -5.85 -2.92 -8.22
CA ALA A 214 -6.99 -2.04 -8.17
C ALA A 214 -6.71 -0.70 -8.84
N GLY A 215 -7.77 -0.13 -9.40
CA GLY A 215 -7.70 1.08 -10.18
C GLY A 215 -8.99 1.89 -10.17
N LEU A 216 -8.85 3.17 -10.47
CA LEU A 216 -9.96 4.10 -10.62
C LEU A 216 -10.58 3.96 -12.01
N VAL A 217 -11.90 3.81 -12.11
CA VAL A 217 -12.61 3.87 -13.39
C VAL A 217 -12.58 5.29 -13.94
N THR A 218 -11.98 5.47 -15.12
CA THR A 218 -11.75 6.78 -15.77
C THR A 218 -12.71 7.05 -16.92
N SER A 219 -13.24 6.01 -17.55
CA SER A 219 -14.21 6.13 -18.64
C SER A 219 -15.09 4.89 -18.69
N ALA A 220 -16.36 5.06 -19.06
CA ALA A 220 -17.33 3.97 -19.10
C ALA A 220 -18.50 4.29 -20.04
N SER A 221 -19.20 3.25 -20.51
CA SER A 221 -20.51 3.36 -21.16
C SER A 221 -21.56 3.96 -20.24
N GLN A 222 -21.48 3.63 -18.94
CA GLN A 222 -22.40 4.11 -17.92
C GLN A 222 -21.74 5.22 -17.09
N PRO A 223 -22.30 6.45 -17.08
CA PRO A 223 -21.73 7.55 -16.33
C PRO A 223 -21.59 7.29 -14.81
N SER A 224 -22.46 6.45 -14.23
CA SER A 224 -22.43 6.10 -12.80
C SER A 224 -21.24 5.22 -12.39
N TRP A 225 -20.54 4.61 -13.34
CA TRP A 225 -19.37 3.77 -13.06
C TRP A 225 -18.09 4.58 -12.92
N ILE A 226 -18.00 5.72 -13.60
CA ILE A 226 -16.85 6.61 -13.54
C ILE A 226 -16.67 7.11 -12.10
N GLY A 227 -15.44 7.04 -11.60
CA GLY A 227 -15.12 7.43 -10.22
C GLY A 227 -15.17 6.29 -9.20
N ASN A 228 -15.79 5.15 -9.53
CA ASN A 228 -15.69 3.95 -8.68
C ASN A 228 -14.28 3.35 -8.79
N TRP A 229 -13.89 2.62 -7.75
CA TRP A 229 -12.70 1.78 -7.81
C TRP A 229 -13.08 0.37 -8.21
N VAL A 230 -12.33 -0.22 -9.11
CA VAL A 230 -12.40 -1.65 -9.40
C VAL A 230 -11.22 -2.33 -8.71
N GLN A 231 -11.53 -3.39 -7.97
CA GLN A 231 -10.55 -4.32 -7.46
C GLN A 231 -10.66 -5.61 -8.27
N VAL A 232 -9.52 -6.17 -8.66
CA VAL A 232 -9.41 -7.40 -9.43
C VAL A 232 -8.38 -8.32 -8.77
N ALA A 233 -8.66 -9.61 -8.78
CA ALA A 233 -7.69 -10.65 -8.47
C ALA A 233 -7.64 -11.64 -9.64
N VAL A 234 -6.47 -12.19 -9.93
CA VAL A 234 -6.25 -13.20 -10.96
C VAL A 234 -5.33 -14.29 -10.46
N TYR A 235 -5.52 -15.49 -10.97
CA TYR A 235 -4.69 -16.68 -10.74
C TYR A 235 -4.29 -17.28 -12.10
N ASP A 236 -2.99 -17.43 -12.32
CA ASP A 236 -2.38 -18.08 -13.50
C ASP A 236 -2.14 -19.57 -13.21
N GLY A 237 -2.97 -20.43 -13.79
CA GLY A 237 -2.89 -21.87 -13.60
C GLY A 237 -1.86 -22.56 -14.50
N GLY A 238 -1.17 -21.81 -15.36
CA GLY A 238 -0.29 -22.33 -16.41
C GLY A 238 -1.05 -22.87 -17.62
N GLU A 239 -0.33 -23.47 -18.57
CA GLU A 239 -0.95 -24.02 -19.78
C GLU A 239 -1.68 -25.35 -19.51
N PRO A 240 -2.93 -25.53 -20.00
CA PRO A 240 -3.67 -24.67 -20.93
C PRO A 240 -4.61 -23.64 -20.26
N ALA A 241 -4.10 -22.44 -19.97
CA ALA A 241 -4.77 -21.13 -19.89
C ALA A 241 -6.23 -21.16 -19.36
N TYR A 242 -7.21 -21.02 -20.25
CA TYR A 242 -8.63 -20.81 -19.92
C TYR A 242 -9.29 -21.90 -19.06
N LEU A 243 -8.74 -23.12 -19.00
CA LEU A 243 -9.31 -24.21 -18.19
C LEU A 243 -8.89 -24.16 -16.72
N VAL A 244 -7.84 -23.40 -16.41
CA VAL A 244 -7.18 -23.41 -15.09
C VAL A 244 -6.94 -22.00 -14.53
N ASP A 245 -7.03 -20.97 -15.38
CA ASP A 245 -6.95 -19.57 -14.96
C ASP A 245 -8.26 -19.11 -14.30
N SER A 246 -8.13 -18.18 -13.35
CA SER A 246 -9.27 -17.62 -12.64
C SER A 246 -9.18 -16.09 -12.54
N ILE A 247 -10.35 -15.44 -12.54
CA ILE A 247 -10.47 -14.00 -12.37
C ILE A 247 -11.64 -13.65 -11.45
N TRP A 248 -11.44 -12.65 -10.61
CA TRP A 248 -12.43 -12.08 -9.69
C TRP A 248 -12.44 -10.57 -9.83
N GLY A 249 -13.58 -9.94 -9.59
CA GLY A 249 -13.66 -8.48 -9.64
C GLY A 249 -14.87 -7.90 -8.93
N ILE A 250 -14.69 -6.73 -8.31
CA ILE A 250 -15.75 -6.00 -7.61
C ILE A 250 -15.54 -4.48 -7.72
N PHE A 251 -16.65 -3.73 -7.76
CA PHE A 251 -16.61 -2.29 -7.52
C PHE A 251 -16.57 -1.99 -6.02
N THR A 252 -15.73 -1.05 -5.64
CA THR A 252 -15.48 -0.67 -4.26
C THR A 252 -15.01 0.78 -4.17
N ASP A 253 -14.59 1.21 -2.98
CA ASP A 253 -13.93 2.49 -2.73
C ASP A 253 -12.40 2.36 -2.70
N SER A 254 -11.69 3.49 -2.74
CA SER A 254 -10.23 3.52 -2.80
C SER A 254 -9.53 2.90 -1.59
N ASN A 255 -10.11 3.05 -0.39
CA ASN A 255 -9.48 2.55 0.84
C ASN A 255 -9.63 1.04 0.92
N THR A 256 -10.83 0.54 0.65
CA THR A 256 -11.10 -0.89 0.58
C THR A 256 -10.27 -1.55 -0.53
N ALA A 257 -10.19 -0.94 -1.71
CA ALA A 257 -9.34 -1.41 -2.81
C ALA A 257 -7.86 -1.51 -2.40
N LYS A 258 -7.32 -0.44 -1.81
CA LYS A 258 -5.93 -0.41 -1.33
C LYS A 258 -5.67 -1.47 -0.28
N TYR A 259 -6.57 -1.60 0.70
CA TYR A 259 -6.52 -2.62 1.74
C TYR A 259 -6.56 -4.02 1.14
N ASN A 260 -7.44 -4.28 0.18
CA ASN A 260 -7.59 -5.60 -0.40
C ASN A 260 -6.37 -6.01 -1.23
N VAL A 261 -5.80 -5.09 -2.01
CA VAL A 261 -4.54 -5.34 -2.75
C VAL A 261 -3.37 -5.55 -1.78
N ALA A 262 -3.30 -4.76 -0.71
CA ALA A 262 -2.31 -4.91 0.34
C ALA A 262 -2.32 -6.32 0.97
N ASN A 263 -3.52 -6.83 1.23
CA ASN A 263 -3.76 -8.06 1.99
C ASN A 263 -4.11 -9.27 1.12
N LYS A 264 -3.94 -9.18 -0.21
CA LYS A 264 -4.24 -10.27 -1.15
C LYS A 264 -5.67 -10.80 -0.98
N VAL A 265 -6.61 -9.90 -0.70
CA VAL A 265 -8.02 -10.25 -0.51
C VAL A 265 -8.63 -10.48 -1.89
N GLN A 266 -9.11 -11.69 -2.10
CA GLN A 266 -9.84 -12.06 -3.29
C GLN A 266 -11.32 -11.65 -3.18
N PRO A 267 -11.91 -10.99 -4.19
CA PRO A 267 -13.35 -10.76 -4.22
C PRO A 267 -14.15 -12.07 -4.24
N ASN A 268 -15.34 -12.06 -3.66
CA ASN A 268 -16.25 -13.20 -3.73
C ASN A 268 -16.86 -13.34 -5.14
N GLY A 269 -17.04 -14.58 -5.59
CA GLY A 269 -17.69 -14.90 -6.86
C GLY A 269 -16.69 -14.94 -8.01
N GLU A 270 -16.06 -16.10 -8.20
CA GLU A 270 -15.18 -16.37 -9.34
C GLU A 270 -15.93 -16.23 -10.66
N PHE A 271 -15.28 -15.59 -11.62
CA PHE A 271 -15.75 -15.54 -12.98
C PHE A 271 -15.14 -16.70 -13.78
N VAL A 272 -16.01 -17.60 -14.25
CA VAL A 272 -15.58 -18.75 -15.06
C VAL A 272 -15.09 -18.24 -16.41
N ILE A 273 -13.78 -18.42 -16.65
CA ILE A 273 -13.14 -18.06 -17.91
C ILE A 273 -13.60 -19.03 -19.01
N THR A 274 -14.01 -18.47 -20.14
CA THR A 274 -14.53 -19.21 -21.30
C THR A 274 -13.57 -19.16 -22.50
N SER A 275 -12.66 -18.19 -22.52
CA SER A 275 -11.69 -18.00 -23.61
C SER A 275 -10.56 -17.06 -23.20
N GLY A 276 -9.48 -17.07 -23.99
CA GLY A 276 -8.33 -16.20 -23.78
C GLY A 276 -7.27 -16.80 -22.88
N ASN A 277 -6.39 -15.94 -22.38
CA ASN A 277 -5.28 -16.31 -21.50
C ASN A 277 -4.94 -15.15 -20.57
N LEU A 278 -4.47 -15.45 -19.36
CA LEU A 278 -3.78 -14.49 -18.51
C LEU A 278 -2.40 -15.03 -18.12
N GLN A 279 -1.51 -14.13 -17.73
CA GLN A 279 -0.17 -14.49 -17.27
C GLN A 279 0.23 -13.64 -16.07
N VAL A 280 0.89 -14.27 -15.11
CA VAL A 280 1.51 -13.62 -13.95
C VAL A 280 3.03 -13.88 -13.99
N HIS A 281 3.84 -12.81 -13.85
CA HIS A 281 5.30 -12.80 -13.99
C HIS A 281 5.98 -12.14 -12.79
#